data_AF-A0A6I1F1G8-F1
#
_entry.id   AF-A0A6I1F1G8-F1
#
_cell.length_a   1.000
_cell.length_b   1.000
_cell.length_c   1.000
_cell.angle_alpha   90.00
_cell.angle_beta   90.00
_cell.angle_gamma   90.00
#
_symmetry.space_group_name_H-M   'P 1'
#
loop_
_entity.id
_entity.type
_entity.pdbx_description
1 polymer ?
#
loop_
_entity_poly.entity_id
_entity_poly.type
_entity_poly.pdbx_seq_one_letter_code
_entity_poly.pdbx_strand_id
1 'polypeptide(L)'
;MKGLVWTLMLFYLLVTVFWVANSPYLFSLWGVMVWLISILLGFIAFKKIKEKEIMRKLMLYSTSFMVFLLIVTGLIHLAVTSMP
;
A
#
# COMPACT_ATOMS: atom_id res chain seq x y z
N MET A 1 -9.42 -13.76 10.30
CA MET A 1 -9.17 -12.41 9.74
C MET A 1 -7.97 -11.70 10.36
N LYS A 2 -7.64 -11.92 11.64
CA LYS A 2 -6.37 -11.49 12.26
C LYS A 2 -5.13 -11.76 11.40
N GLY A 3 -4.96 -13.01 10.96
CA GLY A 3 -3.79 -13.41 10.17
C GLY A 3 -3.61 -12.57 8.91
N LEU A 4 -4.70 -12.39 8.14
CA LEU A 4 -4.70 -11.58 6.93
C LEU A 4 -4.32 -10.12 7.20
N VAL A 5 -4.78 -9.54 8.31
CA VAL A 5 -4.45 -8.16 8.71
C VAL A 5 -2.97 -8.02 9.03
N TRP A 6 -2.41 -8.97 9.79
CA TRP A 6 -0.97 -9.01 10.08
C TRP A 6 -0.13 -9.20 8.81
N THR A 7 -0.54 -10.11 7.92
CA THR A 7 0.13 -10.32 6.63
C THR A 7 0.11 -9.05 5.79
N LEU A 8 -1.03 -8.34 5.71
CA LEU A 8 -1.13 -7.08 4.98
C LEU A 8 -0.29 -5.98 5.63
N MET A 9 -0.24 -5.89 6.95
CA MET A 9 0.62 -4.91 7.64
C MET A 9 2.10 -5.15 7.33
N LEU A 10 2.56 -6.40 7.35
CA LEU A 10 3.92 -6.75 6.96
C LEU A 10 4.19 -6.42 5.49
N PHE A 11 3.24 -6.76 4.61
CA PHE A 11 3.34 -6.45 3.18
C PHE A 11 3.44 -4.93 2.94
N TYR A 12 2.61 -4.13 3.60
CA TYR A 12 2.65 -2.67 3.53
C TYR A 12 3.98 -2.08 4.01
N LEU A 13 4.58 -2.69 5.04
CA LEU A 13 5.90 -2.30 5.51
C LEU A 13 6.97 -2.59 4.44
N LEU A 14 6.92 -3.77 3.80
CA LEU A 14 7.82 -4.11 2.68
C LEU A 14 7.66 -3.15 1.50
N VAL A 15 6.42 -2.83 1.11
CA VAL A 15 6.12 -1.84 0.07
C VAL A 15 6.76 -0.49 0.41
N THR A 16 6.64 -0.04 1.66
CA THR A 16 7.26 1.21 2.11
C THR A 16 8.78 1.17 1.99
N VAL A 17 9.42 0.08 2.42
CA VAL A 17 10.87 -0.10 2.29
C VAL A 17 11.31 -0.08 0.82
N PHE A 18 10.60 -0.79 -0.04
CA PHE A 18 10.87 -0.82 -1.48
C PHE A 18 10.65 0.52 -2.15
N TRP A 19 9.65 1.29 -1.70
CA TRP A 19 9.39 2.64 -2.18
C TRP A 19 10.52 3.60 -1.80
N VAL A 20 10.97 3.59 -0.54
CA VAL A 20 12.11 4.41 -0.07
C VAL A 20 13.40 4.01 -0.78
N ALA A 21 13.60 2.72 -1.06
CA ALA A 21 14.75 2.23 -1.81
C ALA A 21 14.66 2.50 -3.33
N ASN A 22 13.62 3.19 -3.81
CA ASN A 22 13.34 3.43 -5.22
C ASN A 22 13.42 2.14 -6.08
N SER A 23 12.87 1.05 -5.55
CA SER A 23 13.04 -0.27 -6.14
C SER A 23 12.23 -0.42 -7.44
N PRO A 24 12.85 -0.85 -8.56
CA PRO A 24 12.17 -0.97 -9.86
C PRO A 24 11.03 -1.99 -9.85
N TYR A 25 11.04 -2.95 -8.92
CA TYR A 25 9.94 -3.92 -8.77
C TYR A 25 8.61 -3.24 -8.45
N LEU A 26 8.63 -2.16 -7.66
CA LEU A 26 7.43 -1.43 -7.26
C LEU A 26 6.83 -0.61 -8.41
N PHE A 27 7.68 -0.11 -9.30
CA PHE A 27 7.31 0.70 -10.46
C PHE A 27 6.97 -0.14 -11.70
N SER A 28 7.18 -1.45 -11.65
CA SER A 28 6.74 -2.35 -12.71
C SER A 28 5.21 -2.46 -12.75
N LEU A 29 4.65 -2.74 -13.93
CA LEU A 29 3.20 -2.94 -14.11
C LEU A 29 2.66 -3.99 -13.12
N TRP A 30 3.39 -5.09 -12.94
CA TRP A 30 3.05 -6.15 -11.99
C TRP A 30 3.11 -5.68 -10.54
N GLY A 31 4.13 -4.90 -10.18
CA GLY A 31 4.25 -4.31 -8.84
C GLY A 31 3.07 -3.41 -8.50
N VAL A 32 2.71 -2.51 -9.42
CA VAL A 32 1.55 -1.62 -9.26
C VAL A 32 0.24 -2.41 -9.15
N MET A 33 0.06 -3.46 -9.96
CA MET A 33 -1.14 -4.31 -9.86
C MET A 33 -1.24 -5.02 -8.52
N VAL A 34 -0.16 -5.63 -8.04
CA VAL A 34 -0.10 -6.28 -6.72
C VAL A 34 -0.38 -5.26 -5.61
N TRP A 35 0.16 -4.05 -5.75
CA TRP A 35 -0.08 -2.96 -4.80
C TRP A 35 -1.55 -2.54 -4.75
N LEU A 36 -2.20 -2.33 -5.90
CA LEU A 36 -3.63 -2.01 -5.97
C LEU A 36 -4.51 -3.11 -5.35
N ILE A 37 -4.22 -4.38 -5.65
CA ILE A 37 -4.92 -5.52 -5.06
C ILE A 37 -4.76 -5.52 -3.54
N SER A 38 -3.56 -5.25 -3.04
CA SER A 38 -3.30 -5.19 -1.59
C SER A 38 -4.10 -4.09 -0.89
N ILE A 39 -4.26 -2.91 -1.52
CA ILE A 39 -5.07 -1.80 -1.00
C ILE A 39 -6.54 -2.20 -0.91
N LEU A 40 -7.08 -2.85 -1.95
CA LEU A 40 -8.45 -3.35 -1.96
C LEU A 40 -8.67 -4.39 -0.85
N LEU A 41 -7.74 -5.33 -0.70
CA LEU A 41 -7.77 -6.31 0.38
C LEU A 41 -7.70 -5.63 1.76
N GLY A 42 -6.91 -4.57 1.91
CA GLY A 42 -6.83 -3.80 3.14
C GLY A 42 -8.12 -3.09 3.50
N PHE A 43 -8.82 -2.53 2.52
CA PHE A 43 -10.13 -1.93 2.74
C PHE A 43 -11.21 -2.95 3.12
N ILE A 44 -11.20 -4.12 2.47
CA ILE A 44 -12.07 -5.25 2.82
C ILE A 44 -11.76 -5.74 4.25
N ALA A 45 -10.48 -5.87 4.59
CA ALA A 45 -10.04 -6.29 5.91
C ALA A 45 -10.49 -5.31 7.00
N PHE A 46 -10.35 -3.99 6.75
CA PHE A 46 -10.84 -2.93 7.62
C PHE A 46 -12.35 -3.06 7.88
N LYS A 47 -13.17 -3.23 6.84
CA LYS A 47 -14.62 -3.35 6.97
C LYS A 47 -15.05 -4.61 7.73
N LYS A 48 -14.31 -5.70 7.57
CA LYS A 48 -14.65 -6.99 8.18
C LYS A 48 -14.06 -7.18 9.58
N ILE A 49 -13.06 -6.39 9.99
CA ILE A 49 -12.48 -6.47 11.33
C ILE A 49 -13.55 -6.11 12.39
N LYS A 50 -13.82 -7.04 13.31
CA LYS A 50 -14.60 -6.81 14.54
C LYS A 50 -13.71 -6.64 15.77
N GLU A 51 -12.40 -6.55 15.57
CA GLU A 51 -11.38 -6.44 16.62
C GLU A 51 -11.35 -5.08 17.32
N LYS A 52 -10.52 -5.00 18.38
CA LYS A 52 -10.23 -3.77 19.13
C LYS A 52 -10.05 -2.59 18.19
N GLU A 53 -10.65 -1.45 18.54
CA GLU A 53 -10.62 -0.20 17.78
C GLU A 53 -9.23 0.17 17.24
N ILE A 54 -8.17 -0.13 18.01
CA ILE A 54 -6.77 0.17 17.67
C ILE A 54 -6.36 -0.51 16.36
N MET A 55 -6.62 -1.83 16.21
CA MET A 55 -6.26 -2.54 14.97
C MET A 55 -7.05 -2.03 13.77
N ARG A 56 -8.32 -1.68 13.98
CA ARG A 56 -9.16 -1.11 12.94
C ARG A 56 -8.62 0.24 12.45
N LYS A 57 -8.26 1.13 13.38
CA LYS A 57 -7.65 2.43 13.09
C LYS A 57 -6.30 2.28 12.38
N LEU A 58 -5.45 1.39 12.89
CA LEU A 58 -4.14 1.10 12.30
C LEU A 58 -4.28 0.62 10.86
N MET A 59 -5.18 -0.33 10.59
CA MET A 59 -5.43 -0.84 9.24
C MET A 59 -5.92 0.24 8.28
N LEU A 60 -6.80 1.14 8.76
CA LEU A 60 -7.27 2.28 7.98
C LEU A 60 -6.12 3.22 7.61
N TYR A 61 -5.32 3.63 8.61
CA TYR A 61 -4.20 4.53 8.37
C TYR A 61 -3.16 3.93 7.44
N SER A 62 -2.77 2.67 7.65
CA SER A 62 -1.82 1.99 6.77
C SER A 62 -2.35 1.85 5.34
N THR A 63 -3.63 1.52 5.17
CA THR A 63 -4.23 1.42 3.83
C THR A 63 -4.31 2.80 3.15
N SER A 64 -4.70 3.85 3.88
CA SER A 64 -4.69 5.22 3.35
C SER A 64 -3.28 5.69 2.99
N PHE A 65 -2.28 5.34 3.78
CA PHE A 65 -0.88 5.64 3.48
C PHE A 65 -0.40 4.95 2.20
N MET A 66 -0.80 3.70 1.96
CA MET A 66 -0.52 3.00 0.70
C MET A 66 -1.13 3.71 -0.52
N VAL A 67 -2.36 4.20 -0.40
CA VAL A 67 -3.00 5.01 -1.45
C VAL A 67 -2.23 6.29 -1.69
N PHE A 68 -1.85 6.99 -0.62
CA PHE A 68 -1.04 8.21 -0.72
C PHE A 68 0.28 7.94 -1.46
N LEU A 69 1.02 6.91 -1.07
CA LEU A 69 2.26 6.53 -1.73
C LEU A 69 2.05 6.23 -3.22
N LEU A 70 0.97 5.55 -3.58
CA LEU A 70 0.66 5.26 -4.99
C LEU A 70 0.41 6.53 -5.80
N ILE A 71 -0.30 7.51 -5.24
CA ILE A 71 -0.52 8.82 -5.88
C ILE A 71 0.82 9.56 -6.05
N VAL A 72 1.64 9.63 -5.00
CA VAL A 72 2.96 10.29 -5.06
C VAL A 72 3.85 9.62 -6.11
N THR A 73 3.83 8.29 -6.17
CA THR A 73 4.54 7.50 -7.19
C THR A 73 4.11 7.91 -8.60
N GLY A 74 2.80 8.04 -8.84
CA GLY A 74 2.25 8.50 -10.12
C GLY A 74 2.70 9.92 -10.47
N LEU A 75 2.67 10.85 -9.50
CA LEU A 75 3.14 12.22 -9.71
C LEU A 75 4.64 12.29 -10.03
N ILE A 76 5.47 11.51 -9.32
CA ILE A 76 6.90 11.40 -9.60
C ILE A 76 7.12 10.87 -11.01
N HIS A 77 6.42 9.81 -11.39
CA HIS A 77 6.55 9.23 -12.73
C HIS A 77 6.23 10.26 -13.81
N LEU A 78 5.10 10.98 -13.68
CA LEU A 78 4.73 12.05 -14.60
C LEU A 78 5.80 13.15 -14.65
N ALA A 79 6.26 13.64 -13.51
CA ALA A 79 7.28 14.68 -13.43
C ALA A 79 8.59 14.25 -14.11
N VAL A 80 9.07 13.03 -13.87
CA VAL A 80 10.30 12.50 -14.47
C VAL A 80 10.14 12.29 -15.98
N THR A 81 9.00 11.74 -16.44
CA THR A 81 8.76 11.54 -17.88
C THR A 81 8.55 12.85 -18.66
N SER A 82 8.21 13.94 -17.96
CA SER A 82 8.03 15.27 -18.55
C SER A 82 9.32 16.07 -18.67
N MET A 83 10.41 15.59 -18.06
CA MET A 83 11.73 16.18 -18.25
C MET A 83 12.30 15.66 -19.60
N PRO A 84 12.64 16.56 -20.54
CA PRO A 84 13.23 16.19 -21.82
C PRO A 84 14.66 15.64 -21.70
#